data_AF-A0A061N513-F1
#
_entry.id   AF-A0A061N513-F1
#
_cell.length_a   1.000
_cell.length_b   1.000
_cell.length_c   1.000
_cell.angle_alpha   90.00
_cell.angle_beta   90.00
_cell.angle_gamma   90.00
#
_symmetry.space_group_name_H-M   'P 1'
#
loop_
_entity.id
_entity.type
_entity.pdbx_description
1 polymer ?
#
loop_
_entity_poly.entity_id
_entity_poly.type
_entity_poly.pdbx_seq_one_letter_code
_entity_poly.pdbx_strand_id
1 'polypeptide(L)'
;MLEGTGEVASNISDRDEILQSLDSIHSQINQELNTIGQAIENVDAEELPSDIEEFSVDLSDYSAELSQFIDEYRHNLSAQSEYFETLSNEEADFADITDGIENVNETHRAMNAHWYELEDTLISMQEILANFEMPTPEEEGE
;
A
#
# COMPACT_ATOMS: atom_id res chain seq x y z
N MET A 1 22.90 27.31 -0.60
CA MET A 1 21.64 26.57 -0.75
C MET A 1 20.51 27.57 -0.75
N LEU A 2 19.66 27.53 -1.77
CA LEU A 2 18.42 28.31 -1.81
C LEU A 2 17.48 27.75 -0.73
N GLU A 3 16.78 28.62 0.00
CA GLU A 3 15.88 28.23 1.10
C GLU A 3 14.83 27.19 0.66
N GLY A 4 14.31 27.33 -0.56
CA GLY A 4 13.33 26.40 -1.15
C GLY A 4 13.85 24.98 -1.43
N THR A 5 15.13 24.77 -1.73
CA THR A 5 15.65 23.41 -1.92
C THR A 5 15.77 22.65 -0.60
N GLY A 6 15.98 23.37 0.51
CA GLY A 6 16.00 22.77 1.84
C GLY A 6 14.63 22.32 2.33
N GLU A 7 13.58 23.11 2.06
CA GLU A 7 12.20 22.77 2.39
C GLU A 7 11.70 21.54 1.62
N VAL A 8 12.02 21.47 0.32
CA VAL A 8 11.68 20.31 -0.51
C VAL A 8 12.38 19.04 -0.01
N ALA A 9 13.70 19.12 0.28
CA ALA A 9 14.45 17.97 0.78
C ALA A 9 13.91 17.47 2.12
N SER A 10 13.56 18.39 3.04
CA SER A 10 12.91 18.02 4.31
C SER A 10 11.58 17.32 4.06
N ASN A 11 10.75 17.86 3.16
CA ASN A 11 9.45 17.28 2.87
C ASN A 11 9.53 15.90 2.19
N ILE A 12 10.54 15.65 1.35
CA ILE A 12 10.81 14.32 0.79
C ILE A 12 11.23 13.36 1.91
N SER A 13 12.14 13.80 2.79
CA SER A 13 12.60 13.00 3.94
C SER A 13 11.45 12.61 4.87
N ASP A 14 10.58 13.57 5.24
CA ASP A 14 9.42 13.32 6.11
C ASP A 14 8.47 12.28 5.50
N ARG A 15 8.31 12.28 4.17
CA ARG A 15 7.47 11.31 3.46
C ARG A 15 8.13 9.94 3.36
N ASP A 16 9.45 9.87 3.20
CA ASP A 16 10.19 8.60 3.26
C ASP A 16 10.07 7.93 4.63
N GLU A 17 10.11 8.70 5.73
CA GLU A 17 9.88 8.16 7.09
C GLU A 17 8.47 7.55 7.24
N ILE A 18 7.47 8.16 6.60
CA ILE A 18 6.10 7.61 6.56
C ILE A 18 6.08 6.30 5.76
N LEU A 19 6.80 6.20 4.64
CA LEU A 19 6.90 4.95 3.86
C LEU A 19 7.55 3.82 4.65
N GLN A 20 8.60 4.12 5.42
CA GLN A 20 9.22 3.12 6.30
C GLN A 20 8.24 2.59 7.35
N SER A 21 7.31 3.44 7.81
CA SER A 21 6.22 3.00 8.68
C SER A 21 5.22 2.10 7.95
N LEU A 22 4.92 2.39 6.68
CA LEU A 22 4.08 1.54 5.83
C LEU A 22 4.74 0.18 5.54
N ASP A 23 6.05 0.11 5.33
CA ASP A 23 6.78 -1.17 5.20
C ASP A 23 6.64 -2.06 6.43
N SER A 24 6.70 -1.44 7.61
CA SER A 24 6.51 -2.14 8.87
C SER A 24 5.09 -2.70 8.99
N ILE A 25 4.09 -1.94 8.56
CA ILE A 25 2.68 -2.39 8.50
C ILE A 25 2.53 -3.54 7.50
N HIS A 26 3.08 -3.40 6.28
CA HIS A 26 3.07 -4.46 5.27
C HIS A 26 3.75 -5.75 5.79
N SER A 27 4.87 -5.62 6.50
CA SER A 27 5.55 -6.75 7.13
C SER A 27 4.69 -7.43 8.20
N GLN A 28 3.94 -6.66 8.99
CA GLN A 28 3.00 -7.21 9.98
C GLN A 28 1.83 -7.94 9.30
N ILE A 29 1.25 -7.36 8.24
CA ILE A 29 0.19 -8.00 7.45
C ILE A 29 0.65 -9.36 6.92
N ASN A 30 1.87 -9.45 6.39
CA ASN A 30 2.41 -10.72 5.90
C ASN A 30 2.63 -11.76 7.02
N GLN A 31 2.93 -11.33 8.25
CA GLN A 31 3.01 -12.24 9.40
C GLN A 31 1.63 -12.75 9.81
N GLU A 32 0.62 -11.87 9.80
CA GLU A 32 -0.77 -12.23 10.09
C GLU A 32 -1.33 -13.18 9.02
N LEU A 33 -1.09 -12.92 7.73
CA LEU A 33 -1.45 -13.81 6.63
C LEU A 33 -0.85 -15.22 6.79
N ASN A 34 0.41 -15.30 7.22
CA ASN A 34 1.04 -16.59 7.50
C ASN A 34 0.34 -17.31 8.66
N THR A 35 0.00 -16.57 9.72
CA THR A 35 -0.72 -17.11 10.88
C THR A 35 -2.11 -17.60 10.51
N ILE A 36 -2.86 -16.84 9.68
CA ILE A 36 -4.16 -17.22 9.15
C ILE A 36 -4.04 -18.48 8.28
N GLY A 37 -3.08 -18.51 7.36
CA GLY A 37 -2.83 -19.68 6.50
C GLY A 37 -2.55 -20.94 7.32
N GLN A 38 -1.71 -20.85 8.35
CA GLN A 38 -1.46 -21.96 9.27
C GLN A 38 -2.72 -22.38 10.03
N ALA A 39 -3.55 -21.43 10.47
CA ALA A 39 -4.79 -21.74 11.16
C ALA A 39 -5.77 -22.50 10.24
N ILE A 40 -5.93 -22.03 9.01
CA ILE A 40 -6.78 -22.66 7.98
C ILE A 40 -6.31 -24.09 7.67
N GLU A 41 -5.00 -24.31 7.51
CA GLU A 41 -4.44 -25.65 7.25
C GLU A 41 -4.70 -26.68 8.38
N ASN A 42 -4.93 -26.20 9.60
CA ASN A 42 -5.14 -27.05 10.79
C ASN A 42 -6.62 -27.28 11.14
N VAL A 43 -7.54 -26.63 10.43
CA VAL A 43 -9.00 -26.78 10.61
C VAL A 43 -9.53 -27.72 9.53
N ASP A 44 -10.57 -28.50 9.83
CA ASP A 44 -11.23 -29.30 8.80
C ASP A 44 -11.89 -28.36 7.79
N ALA A 45 -11.52 -28.48 6.51
CA ALA A 45 -11.94 -27.52 5.48
C ALA A 45 -13.47 -27.48 5.30
N GLU A 46 -14.18 -28.54 5.70
CA GLU A 46 -15.64 -28.60 5.69
C GLU A 46 -16.30 -27.77 6.80
N GLU A 47 -15.55 -27.38 7.84
CA GLU A 47 -16.03 -26.57 8.97
C GLU A 47 -15.64 -25.08 8.86
N LEU A 48 -14.77 -24.71 7.91
CA LEU A 48 -14.31 -23.33 7.75
C LEU A 48 -15.40 -22.49 7.05
N PRO A 49 -15.87 -21.38 7.67
CA PRO A 49 -16.76 -20.44 7.00
C PRO A 49 -16.12 -19.87 5.73
N SER A 50 -16.87 -19.82 4.64
CA SER A 50 -16.43 -19.24 3.36
C SER A 50 -15.92 -17.81 3.51
N ASP A 51 -16.52 -17.05 4.43
CA ASP A 51 -16.15 -15.66 4.71
C ASP A 51 -14.70 -15.54 5.23
N ILE A 52 -14.16 -16.57 5.88
CA ILE A 52 -12.76 -16.59 6.34
C ILE A 52 -11.81 -16.82 5.16
N GLU A 53 -12.18 -17.71 4.23
CA GLU A 53 -11.40 -17.93 3.00
C GLU A 53 -11.39 -16.66 2.13
N GLU A 54 -12.55 -16.05 1.92
CA GLU A 54 -12.71 -14.82 1.16
C GLU A 54 -11.92 -13.67 1.79
N PHE A 55 -12.04 -13.48 3.11
CA PHE A 55 -11.25 -12.47 3.83
C PHE A 55 -9.74 -12.70 3.71
N SER A 56 -9.29 -13.96 3.76
CA SER A 56 -7.87 -14.28 3.62
C SER A 56 -7.34 -13.99 2.21
N VAL A 57 -8.16 -14.17 1.17
CA VAL A 57 -7.81 -13.81 -0.21
C VAL A 57 -7.73 -12.30 -0.34
N ASP A 58 -8.75 -11.57 0.11
CA ASP A 58 -8.77 -10.10 0.04
C ASP A 58 -7.61 -9.46 0.82
N LEU A 59 -7.25 -10.02 1.99
CA LEU A 59 -6.09 -9.56 2.76
C LEU A 59 -4.77 -9.82 2.03
N SER A 60 -4.66 -10.94 1.30
CA SER A 60 -3.50 -11.24 0.47
C SER A 60 -3.37 -10.27 -0.70
N ASP A 61 -4.48 -9.98 -1.38
CA ASP A 61 -4.54 -9.02 -2.49
C ASP A 61 -4.23 -7.60 -1.99
N TYR A 62 -4.80 -7.19 -0.85
CA TYR A 62 -4.45 -5.94 -0.18
C TYR A 62 -2.96 -5.84 0.15
N SER A 63 -2.34 -6.92 0.64
CA SER A 63 -0.91 -6.96 0.95
C SER A 63 -0.06 -6.75 -0.32
N ALA A 64 -0.43 -7.43 -1.42
CA ALA A 64 0.25 -7.29 -2.70
C ALA A 64 0.14 -5.86 -3.26
N GLU A 65 -1.06 -5.27 -3.25
CA GLU A 65 -1.29 -3.89 -3.68
C GLU A 65 -0.58 -2.88 -2.79
N LEU A 66 -0.49 -3.13 -1.48
CA LEU A 66 0.23 -2.24 -0.55
C LEU A 66 1.72 -2.23 -0.88
N SER A 67 2.29 -3.38 -1.23
CA SER A 67 3.67 -3.46 -1.70
C SER A 67 3.89 -2.64 -2.97
N GLN A 68 3.00 -2.76 -3.97
CA GLN A 68 3.10 -1.99 -5.22
C GLN A 68 2.97 -0.49 -4.97
N PHE A 69 2.00 -0.07 -4.15
CA PHE A 69 1.82 1.32 -3.76
C PHE A 69 3.08 1.90 -3.10
N ILE A 70 3.70 1.17 -2.16
CA ILE A 70 4.92 1.62 -1.49
C ILE A 70 6.05 1.82 -2.51
N ASP A 71 6.24 0.87 -3.43
CA ASP A 71 7.29 0.95 -4.44
C ASP A 71 7.07 2.10 -5.42
N GLU A 72 5.84 2.31 -5.89
CA GLU A 72 5.48 3.42 -6.77
C GLU A 72 5.59 4.78 -6.06
N TYR A 73 5.23 4.86 -4.78
CA TYR A 73 5.40 6.08 -4.00
C TYR A 73 6.88 6.42 -3.83
N ARG A 74 7.75 5.44 -3.55
CA ARG A 74 9.21 5.67 -3.52
C ARG A 74 9.72 6.16 -4.86
N HIS A 75 9.27 5.56 -5.96
CA HIS A 75 9.65 6.01 -7.29
C HIS A 75 9.20 7.46 -7.55
N ASN A 76 7.98 7.81 -7.14
CA ASN A 76 7.46 9.17 -7.22
C ASN A 76 8.27 10.18 -6.37
N LEU A 77 8.73 9.79 -5.17
CA LEU A 77 9.63 10.63 -4.36
C LEU A 77 10.99 10.82 -5.03
N SER A 78 11.56 9.78 -5.64
CA SER A 78 12.83 9.87 -6.39
C SER A 78 12.68 10.84 -7.57
N ALA A 79 11.61 10.69 -8.37
CA ALA A 79 11.33 11.57 -9.49
C ALA A 79 11.16 13.04 -9.06
N GLN A 80 10.51 13.28 -7.92
CA GLN A 80 10.43 14.63 -7.34
C GLN A 80 11.81 15.17 -6.94
N SER A 81 12.63 14.36 -6.26
CA SER A 81 13.99 14.76 -5.86
C SER A 81 14.82 15.15 -7.08
N GLU A 82 14.85 14.28 -8.10
CA GLU A 82 15.58 14.50 -9.36
C GLU A 82 15.10 15.77 -10.08
N TYR A 83 13.79 16.00 -10.12
CA TYR A 83 13.22 17.20 -10.71
C TYR A 83 13.70 18.47 -10.00
N PHE A 84 13.61 18.52 -8.67
CA PHE A 84 14.01 19.70 -7.91
C PHE A 84 15.53 19.91 -7.90
N GLU A 85 16.33 18.84 -7.93
CA GLU A 85 17.78 18.93 -8.15
C GLU A 85 18.09 19.54 -9.51
N THR A 86 17.38 19.11 -10.57
CA THR A 86 17.52 19.67 -11.92
C THR A 86 17.19 21.16 -11.92
N LEU A 87 16.08 21.57 -11.30
CA LEU A 87 15.72 22.99 -11.19
C LEU A 87 16.70 23.85 -10.40
N SER A 88 17.53 23.23 -9.55
CA SER A 88 18.58 23.93 -8.81
C SER A 88 19.84 24.22 -9.64
N ASN A 89 19.95 23.59 -10.83
CA ASN A 89 21.04 23.81 -11.75
C ASN A 89 20.87 25.15 -12.50
N GLU A 90 21.92 25.97 -12.54
CA GLU A 90 21.92 27.24 -13.27
C GLU A 90 21.79 27.08 -14.79
N GLU A 91 22.08 25.88 -15.31
CA GLU A 91 21.96 25.53 -16.73
C GLU A 91 20.59 24.93 -17.11
N ALA A 92 19.69 24.75 -16.14
CA ALA A 92 18.37 24.18 -16.40
C ALA A 92 17.58 25.03 -17.41
N ASP A 93 16.98 24.37 -18.39
CA ASP A 93 16.20 25.01 -19.44
C ASP A 93 14.71 24.69 -19.38
N PHE A 94 13.97 25.10 -20.40
CA PHE A 94 12.53 24.86 -20.45
C PHE A 94 12.18 23.38 -20.64
N ALA A 95 13.01 22.61 -21.35
CA ALA A 95 12.79 21.18 -21.55
C ALA A 95 12.98 20.43 -20.22
N ASP A 96 13.99 20.79 -19.42
CA ASP A 96 14.16 20.23 -18.07
C ASP A 96 12.92 20.44 -17.18
N ILE A 97 12.28 21.60 -17.31
CA ILE A 97 11.02 21.91 -16.60
C ILE A 97 9.88 21.01 -17.10
N THR A 98 9.69 20.93 -18.42
CA THR A 98 8.54 20.20 -19.00
C THR A 98 8.66 18.70 -18.85
N ASP A 99 9.83 18.14 -19.11
CA ASP A 99 10.07 16.70 -19.06
C ASP A 99 10.06 16.22 -17.60
N GLY A 100 10.64 17.02 -16.70
CA GLY A 100 10.63 16.75 -15.27
C GLY A 100 9.22 16.74 -14.68
N ILE A 101 8.38 17.73 -14.99
CA ILE A 101 6.99 17.75 -14.49
C ILE A 101 6.13 16.67 -15.14
N GLU A 102 6.39 16.29 -16.40
CA GLU A 102 5.71 15.17 -17.05
C GLU A 102 6.03 13.85 -16.34
N ASN A 103 7.31 13.57 -16.07
CA ASN A 103 7.74 12.39 -15.33
C ASN A 103 7.15 12.32 -13.90
N VAL A 104 7.16 13.43 -13.16
CA VAL A 104 6.53 13.50 -11.83
C VAL A 104 5.02 13.20 -11.90
N ASN A 105 4.34 13.69 -12.94
CA ASN A 105 2.91 13.42 -13.12
C ASN A 105 2.63 11.96 -13.51
N GLU A 106 3.47 11.35 -14.35
CA GLU A 106 3.33 9.95 -14.74
C GLU A 106 3.49 9.02 -13.53
N THR A 107 4.55 9.20 -12.75
CA THR A 107 4.77 8.43 -11.51
C THR A 107 3.65 8.64 -10.49
N HIS A 108 3.11 9.87 -10.39
CA HIS A 108 1.97 10.14 -9.51
C HIS A 108 0.69 9.42 -9.97
N ARG A 109 0.45 9.32 -11.29
CA ARG A 109 -0.71 8.57 -11.83
C ARG A 109 -0.57 7.08 -11.58
N ALA A 110 0.62 6.51 -11.75
CA ALA A 110 0.89 5.10 -11.45
C ALA A 110 0.61 4.79 -9.97
N MET A 111 1.14 5.60 -9.06
CA MET A 111 0.88 5.49 -7.62
C MET A 111 -0.62 5.58 -7.27
N ASN A 112 -1.37 6.51 -7.88
CA ASN A 112 -2.80 6.66 -7.60
C ASN A 112 -3.65 5.46 -8.05
N ALA A 113 -3.23 4.72 -9.08
CA ALA A 113 -3.94 3.52 -9.49
C ALA A 113 -3.97 2.49 -8.35
N HIS A 114 -2.81 2.24 -7.72
CA HIS A 114 -2.72 1.34 -6.56
C HIS A 114 -3.45 1.87 -5.33
N TRP A 115 -3.52 3.19 -5.14
CA TRP A 115 -4.32 3.77 -4.05
C TRP A 115 -5.81 3.40 -4.17
N TYR A 116 -6.37 3.44 -5.39
CA TYR A 116 -7.77 3.07 -5.59
C TYR A 116 -8.02 1.58 -5.37
N GLU A 117 -7.13 0.71 -5.83
CA GLU A 117 -7.23 -0.74 -5.57
C GLU A 117 -7.12 -1.07 -4.07
N LEU A 118 -6.26 -0.36 -3.33
CA LEU A 118 -6.18 -0.47 -1.88
C LEU A 118 -7.48 -0.04 -1.18
N GLU A 119 -8.12 1.02 -1.66
CA GLU A 119 -9.40 1.49 -1.11
C GLU A 119 -10.51 0.48 -1.37
N ASP A 120 -10.60 -0.06 -2.60
CA ASP A 120 -11.62 -1.04 -2.98
C ASP A 120 -11.46 -2.37 -2.22
N THR A 121 -10.23 -2.85 -2.04
CA THR A 121 -9.94 -4.06 -1.25
C THR A 121 -10.24 -3.85 0.24
N LEU A 122 -9.94 -2.67 0.81
CA LEU A 122 -10.33 -2.33 2.19
C LEU A 122 -11.84 -2.30 2.40
N ILE A 123 -12.59 -1.77 1.42
CA ILE A 123 -14.05 -1.75 1.47
C ILE A 123 -14.59 -3.18 1.44
N SER A 124 -14.08 -4.02 0.55
CA SER A 124 -14.50 -5.43 0.42
C SER A 124 -14.27 -6.21 1.72
N MET A 125 -13.08 -6.09 2.32
CA MET A 125 -12.79 -6.70 3.62
C MET A 125 -13.70 -6.17 4.75
N GLN A 126 -14.02 -4.88 4.76
CA GLN A 126 -14.94 -4.31 5.75
C GLN A 126 -16.36 -4.85 5.61
N GLU A 127 -16.83 -5.08 4.38
CA GLU A 127 -18.14 -5.68 4.11
C GLU A 127 -18.20 -7.13 4.58
N ILE A 128 -17.15 -7.92 4.35
CA ILE A 128 -17.05 -9.29 4.88
C ILE A 128 -17.12 -9.27 6.41
N LEU A 129 -16.30 -8.45 7.07
CA LEU A 129 -16.27 -8.35 8.53
C LEU A 129 -17.61 -7.87 9.12
N ALA A 130 -18.33 -6.99 8.43
CA ALA A 130 -19.63 -6.48 8.88
C ALA A 130 -20.73 -7.54 8.80
N ASN A 131 -20.62 -8.49 7.87
CA ASN A 131 -21.58 -9.56 7.65
C ASN A 131 -21.16 -10.90 8.29
N PHE A 132 -19.96 -10.96 8.84
CA PHE A 132 -19.42 -12.18 9.44
C PHE A 132 -20.26 -12.62 10.65
N GLU A 133 -20.88 -13.79 10.54
CA GLU A 133 -21.56 -14.48 11.64
C GLU A 133 -20.77 -15.71 12.05
N MET A 134 -20.33 -15.78 13.31
CA MET A 134 -19.73 -17.02 13.82
C MET A 134 -20.78 -18.14 13.81
N PRO A 135 -20.46 -19.33 13.29
CA PRO A 135 -21.31 -20.50 13.46
C PRO A 135 -21.51 -20.74 14.96
N THR A 136 -22.76 -20.73 15.41
CA THR A 136 -23.05 -21.17 16.78
C THR A 136 -22.77 -22.67 16.86
N PRO A 137 -21.97 -23.14 17.83
CA PRO A 137 -21.76 -24.57 18.00
C PRO A 137 -23.13 -25.23 18.19
N GLU A 138 -23.45 -26.22 17.36
CA GLU A 138 -24.65 -27.03 17.53
C GLU A 138 -24.60 -27.60 18.96
N GLU A 139 -25.62 -27.32 19.78
CA GLU A 139 -25.78 -28.00 21.06
C GLU A 139 -25.85 -29.50 20.74
N GLU A 140 -24.83 -30.26 21.14
CA GLU A 140 -24.86 -31.72 21.06
C GLU A 140 -26.14 -32.19 21.75
N GLY A 141 -27.09 -32.67 20.95
CA GLY A 141 -28.37 -33.16 21.41
C GLY A 141 -28.20 -34.32 22.39
N GLU A 142 -28.93 -34.21 23.51
CA GLU A 142 -29.04 -35.09 24.68
C GLU A 142 -28.96 -36.61 24.44
#